data_AF-A0A973RK63-F1
#
_entry.id   AF-A0A973RK63-F1
#
_cell.length_a   1.000
_cell.length_b   1.000
_cell.length_c   1.000
_cell.angle_alpha   90.00
_cell.angle_beta   90.00
_cell.angle_gamma   90.00
#
_symmetry.space_group_name_H-M   'P 1'
#
loop_
_entity.id
_entity.type
_entity.pdbx_description
1 polymer ?
#
loop_
_entity_poly.entity_id
_entity_poly.type
_entity_poly.pdbx_seq_one_letter_code
_entity_poly.pdbx_strand_id
1 'polypeptide(L)'
;GATVDLCDRAGKPLIFVVNAATPKAKITYEAAVALSQHGTVAPVTLHHRTDFAASMIDGRTVMEIDPQGRSAREVTELWDYISDRLEKNFRRTVFAAPGAAPGISPASPRPVGGFGRRVVGQ
;
A
#
# COMPACT_ATOMS: atom_id res chain seq x y z
N GLY A 1 -5.55 10.53 9.97
CA GLY A 1 -4.90 11.75 9.45
C GLY A 1 -5.59 12.08 8.15
N ALA A 2 -5.95 13.33 7.88
CA ALA A 2 -7.03 13.66 6.93
C ALA A 2 -6.99 12.93 5.57
N THR A 3 -5.80 12.77 4.97
CA THR A 3 -5.62 12.06 3.69
C THR A 3 -5.79 10.53 3.81
N VAL A 4 -5.34 9.95 4.93
CA VAL A 4 -5.55 8.52 5.22
C VAL A 4 -7.03 8.24 5.43
N ASP A 5 -7.70 9.12 6.17
CA ASP A 5 -9.12 9.00 6.47
C ASP A 5 -9.97 9.12 5.19
N LEU A 6 -9.53 9.92 4.22
CA LEU A 6 -10.15 9.99 2.89
C LEU A 6 -10.01 8.68 2.11
N CYS A 7 -8.82 8.08 2.09
CA CYS A 7 -8.58 6.80 1.43
C CYS A 7 -9.40 5.66 2.07
N ASP A 8 -9.47 5.65 3.40
CA ASP A 8 -10.25 4.67 4.17
C ASP A 8 -11.75 4.79 3.88
N ARG A 9 -12.29 6.02 3.92
CA ARG A 9 -13.69 6.30 3.55
C ARG A 9 -14.01 5.93 2.10
N ALA A 10 -13.04 6.06 1.19
CA ALA A 10 -13.21 5.68 -0.20
C ALA A 10 -13.02 4.17 -0.44
N GLY A 11 -12.61 3.40 0.58
CA GLY A 11 -12.29 1.98 0.46
C GLY A 11 -11.17 1.70 -0.54
N LYS A 12 -10.26 2.67 -0.75
CA LYS A 12 -9.19 2.57 -1.75
C LYS A 12 -7.86 2.21 -1.08
N PRO A 13 -7.08 1.30 -1.69
CA PRO A 13 -5.79 0.93 -1.14
C PRO A 13 -4.81 2.11 -1.24
N LEU A 14 -4.27 2.55 -0.11
CA LEU A 14 -3.27 3.62 -0.05
C LEU A 14 -1.83 3.08 0.01
N ILE A 15 -0.87 3.90 -0.40
CA ILE A 15 0.58 3.73 -0.15
C ILE A 15 1.19 5.10 0.19
N PHE A 16 2.25 5.08 0.98
CA PHE A 16 3.11 6.23 1.20
C PHE A 16 4.39 6.10 0.37
N VAL A 17 4.81 7.21 -0.23
CA VAL A 17 6.08 7.31 -0.97
C VAL A 17 6.88 8.44 -0.35
N VAL A 18 8.13 8.16 0.03
CA VAL A 18 9.04 9.19 0.55
C VAL A 18 9.76 9.81 -0.64
N ASN A 19 9.55 11.11 -0.85
CA ASN A 19 10.18 11.88 -1.92
C ASN A 19 11.04 13.03 -1.38
N ALA A 20 11.86 13.61 -2.26
CA ALA A 20 12.80 14.67 -1.93
C ALA A 20 13.72 14.32 -0.75
N ALA A 21 14.09 13.05 -0.64
CA ALA A 21 14.94 12.58 0.45
C ALA A 21 16.37 13.11 0.29
N THR A 22 16.87 13.75 1.32
CA THR A 22 18.30 14.09 1.41
C THR A 22 19.10 12.81 1.71
N PRO A 23 20.12 12.46 0.91
CA PRO A 23 20.95 11.29 1.17
C PRO A 23 21.53 11.32 2.59
N LYS A 24 21.46 10.19 3.30
CA LYS A 24 22.00 10.00 4.67
C LYS A 24 21.34 10.85 5.76
N ALA A 25 20.23 11.54 5.49
CA ALA A 25 19.54 12.31 6.51
C ALA A 25 18.69 11.38 7.40
N LYS A 26 18.94 11.42 8.72
CA LYS A 26 18.18 10.62 9.71
C LYS A 26 16.68 10.90 9.68
N ILE A 27 16.30 12.16 9.44
CA ILE A 27 14.90 12.60 9.39
C ILE A 27 14.07 11.84 8.34
N THR A 28 14.69 11.44 7.22
CA THR A 28 14.04 10.65 6.17
C THR A 28 13.63 9.27 6.70
N TYR A 29 14.50 8.64 7.48
CA TYR A 29 14.22 7.33 8.06
C TYR A 29 13.15 7.41 9.14
N GLU A 30 13.23 8.42 10.01
CA GLU A 30 12.21 8.67 11.05
C GLU A 30 10.84 8.95 10.42
N ALA A 31 10.79 9.70 9.32
CA ALA A 31 9.56 9.93 8.57
C ALA A 31 8.99 8.63 7.99
N ALA A 32 9.82 7.77 7.37
CA ALA A 32 9.37 6.48 6.86
C ALA A 32 8.81 5.57 7.97
N VAL A 33 9.46 5.54 9.14
CA VAL A 33 8.99 4.79 10.31
C VAL A 33 7.66 5.34 10.82
N ALA A 34 7.51 6.65 10.96
CA ALA A 34 6.25 7.25 11.39
C ALA A 34 5.11 6.95 10.41
N LEU A 35 5.36 7.04 9.10
CA LEU A 35 4.36 6.72 8.07
C LEU A 35 3.94 5.25 8.08
N SER A 36 4.86 4.34 8.43
CA SER A 36 4.56 2.90 8.49
C SER A 36 3.50 2.54 9.54
N GLN A 37 3.31 3.39 10.56
CA GLN A 37 2.26 3.23 11.58
C GLN A 37 0.86 3.51 11.03
N HIS A 38 0.78 4.27 9.92
CA HIS A 38 -0.48 4.69 9.31
C HIS A 38 -0.81 3.92 8.02
N GLY A 39 0.12 3.13 7.48
CA GLY A 39 -0.10 2.37 6.26
C GLY A 39 1.20 1.89 5.61
N THR A 40 1.06 1.24 4.45
CA THR A 40 2.20 0.68 3.72
C THR A 40 3.05 1.79 3.11
N VAL A 41 4.35 1.78 3.40
CA VAL A 41 5.35 2.64 2.76
C VAL A 41 6.03 1.87 1.63
N ALA A 42 6.21 2.51 0.48
CA ALA A 42 6.95 1.93 -0.63
C ALA A 42 8.43 1.72 -0.23
N PRO A 43 9.06 0.60 -0.64
CA PRO A 43 10.45 0.30 -0.28
C PRO A 43 11.47 1.17 -1.03
N VAL A 44 11.00 2.03 -1.94
CA VAL A 44 11.83 2.90 -2.78
C VAL A 44 11.75 4.33 -2.26
N THR A 45 12.91 4.96 -2.09
CA THR A 45 13.03 6.35 -1.65
C THR A 45 13.52 7.20 -2.80
N LEU A 46 12.75 8.23 -3.18
CA LEU A 46 13.17 9.16 -4.24
C LEU A 46 14.07 10.25 -3.65
N HIS A 47 15.32 10.28 -4.09
CA HIS A 47 16.29 11.24 -3.59
C HIS A 47 16.12 12.61 -4.23
N HIS A 48 16.40 13.66 -3.47
CA HIS A 48 16.49 15.00 -4.03
C HIS A 48 17.76 15.14 -4.87
N ARG A 49 17.59 15.17 -6.20
CA ARG A 49 18.67 15.26 -7.19
C ARG A 49 18.40 16.39 -8.17
N THR A 50 19.47 17.02 -8.64
CA THR A 50 19.41 18.04 -9.70
C THR A 50 18.83 17.49 -11.00
N ASP A 51 18.96 16.19 -11.26
CA ASP A 51 18.45 15.55 -12.48
C ASP A 51 16.93 15.72 -12.62
N PHE A 52 16.19 15.64 -11.51
CA PHE A 52 14.75 15.91 -11.52
C PHE A 52 14.45 17.36 -11.91
N ALA A 53 15.20 18.32 -11.37
CA ALA A 53 15.06 19.74 -11.73
C ALA A 53 15.46 20.03 -13.18
N ALA A 54 16.58 19.45 -13.64
CA ALA A 54 17.03 19.57 -15.02
C ALA A 54 16.00 19.02 -15.99
N SER A 55 15.36 17.89 -15.66
CA SER A 55 14.30 17.29 -16.47
C SER A 55 13.05 18.17 -16.58
N MET A 56 12.66 18.84 -15.48
CA MET A 56 11.54 19.78 -15.50
C MET A 56 11.80 21.02 -16.37
N ILE A 57 13.04 21.49 -16.43
CA ILE A 57 13.43 22.63 -17.29
C ILE A 57 13.41 22.23 -18.75
N ASP A 58 13.96 21.06 -19.05
CA ASP A 58 14.11 20.54 -20.41
C ASP A 58 12.76 20.02 -20.98
N GLY A 59 11.77 19.75 -20.13
CA GLY A 59 10.43 19.30 -20.52
C GLY A 59 10.32 17.80 -20.77
N ARG A 60 11.33 17.03 -20.37
CA ARG A 60 11.39 15.57 -20.46
C ARG A 60 11.44 14.95 -19.06
N THR A 61 11.25 13.65 -18.97
CA THR A 61 11.42 12.88 -17.74
C THR A 61 12.88 12.50 -17.50
N VAL A 62 13.25 12.24 -16.26
CA VAL A 62 14.61 11.75 -15.92
C VAL A 62 14.99 10.46 -16.65
N MET A 63 13.99 9.63 -17.02
CA MET A 63 14.19 8.40 -17.77
C MET A 63 14.54 8.64 -19.24
N GLU A 64 14.16 9.79 -19.81
CA GLU A 64 14.45 10.16 -21.20
C GLU A 64 15.79 10.92 -21.33
N ILE A 65 16.23 11.58 -20.26
CA ILE A 65 17.49 12.34 -20.24
C ILE A 65 18.67 11.42 -19.96
N ASP A 66 18.59 10.63 -18.87
CA ASP A 66 19.62 9.67 -18.50
C ASP A 66 18.95 8.36 -18.04
N PRO A 67 18.68 7.43 -18.97
CA PRO A 67 18.01 6.16 -18.65
C PRO A 67 18.79 5.28 -17.67
N GLN A 68 20.12 5.45 -17.60
CA GLN A 68 20.98 4.67 -16.70
C GLN A 68 21.28 5.40 -15.39
N GLY A 69 20.78 6.63 -15.25
CA GLY A 69 20.94 7.48 -14.08
C GLY A 69 20.27 6.90 -12.85
N ARG A 70 20.76 7.30 -11.68
CA ARG A 70 20.19 6.86 -10.39
C ARG A 70 18.73 7.29 -10.25
N SER A 71 18.39 8.50 -10.71
CA SER A 71 17.02 9.03 -10.70
C SER A 71 16.07 8.17 -11.55
N ALA A 72 16.51 7.75 -12.74
CA ALA A 72 15.71 6.89 -13.61
C ALA A 72 15.47 5.52 -12.96
N ARG A 73 16.51 4.92 -12.36
CA ARG A 73 16.37 3.65 -11.62
C ARG A 73 15.40 3.76 -10.44
N GLU A 74 15.51 4.81 -9.64
CA GLU A 74 14.59 5.07 -8.52
C GLU A 74 13.12 5.17 -9.00
N VAL A 75 12.87 5.81 -10.15
CA VAL A 75 11.52 5.89 -10.74
C VAL A 75 11.04 4.54 -11.27
N THR A 76 11.90 3.79 -11.96
CA THR A 76 11.58 2.44 -12.47
C THR A 76 11.23 1.48 -11.33
N GLU A 77 12.05 1.42 -10.28
CA GLU A 77 11.79 0.55 -9.12
C GLU A 77 10.46 0.90 -8.43
N LEU A 78 10.16 2.20 -8.32
CA LEU A 78 8.89 2.66 -7.76
C LEU A 78 7.71 2.22 -8.64
N TRP A 79 7.85 2.35 -9.96
CA TRP A 79 6.81 1.94 -10.90
C TRP A 79 6.59 0.42 -10.88
N ASP A 80 7.66 -0.38 -10.85
CA ASP A 80 7.57 -1.84 -10.77
C ASP A 80 6.84 -2.27 -9.49
N TYR A 81 7.13 -1.62 -8.36
CA TYR A 81 6.40 -1.86 -7.11
C TYR A 81 4.92 -1.49 -7.19
N ILE A 82 4.60 -0.33 -7.77
CA ILE A 82 3.21 0.14 -7.89
C ILE A 82 2.43 -0.75 -8.85
N SER A 83 3.00 -1.11 -10.00
CA SER A 83 2.35 -1.94 -11.02
C SER A 83 2.06 -3.34 -10.50
N ASP A 84 3.01 -4.02 -9.86
CA ASP A 84 2.80 -5.30 -9.20
C ASP A 84 1.69 -5.23 -8.13
N ARG A 85 1.68 -4.15 -7.33
CA ARG A 85 0.65 -3.94 -6.31
C ARG A 85 -0.73 -3.68 -6.93
N LEU A 86 -0.78 -2.93 -8.04
CA LEU A 86 -2.01 -2.68 -8.78
C LEU A 86 -2.55 -3.96 -9.39
N GLU A 87 -1.72 -4.82 -9.98
CA GLU A 87 -2.16 -6.11 -10.52
C GLU A 87 -2.72 -7.04 -9.43
N LYS A 88 -2.02 -7.15 -8.29
CA LYS A 88 -2.47 -7.92 -7.13
C LYS A 88 -3.79 -7.38 -6.58
N ASN A 89 -3.90 -6.06 -6.45
CA ASN A 89 -5.11 -5.42 -5.95
C ASN A 89 -6.26 -5.49 -6.96
N PHE A 90 -6.00 -5.35 -8.27
CA PHE A 90 -7.01 -5.48 -9.32
C PHE A 90 -7.65 -6.86 -9.26
N ARG A 91 -6.85 -7.93 -9.13
CA ARG A 91 -7.38 -9.28 -8.88
C ARG A 91 -8.24 -9.34 -7.62
N ARG A 92 -7.80 -8.75 -6.51
CA ARG A 92 -8.59 -8.71 -5.26
C ARG A 92 -9.90 -7.92 -5.40
N THR A 93 -9.89 -6.81 -6.15
CA THR A 93 -11.04 -5.90 -6.28
C THR A 93 -12.07 -6.42 -7.29
N VAL A 94 -11.65 -7.13 -8.34
CA VAL A 94 -12.56 -7.70 -9.34
C VAL A 94 -13.32 -8.91 -8.79
N PHE A 95 -12.73 -9.68 -7.88
CA PHE A 95 -13.40 -10.82 -7.23
C PHE A 95 -14.09 -10.46 -5.90
N ALA A 96 -13.85 -9.28 -5.34
CA ALA A 96 -14.60 -8.76 -4.20
C ALA A 96 -15.83 -7.99 -4.72
N ALA A 97 -17.00 -8.63 -4.69
CA ALA A 97 -18.26 -7.99 -5.05
C ALA A 97 -18.47 -6.70 -4.23
N PRO A 98 -19.04 -5.63 -4.83
CA PRO A 98 -19.28 -4.37 -4.12
C PRO A 98 -20.31 -4.62 -3.01
N GLY A 99 -19.83 -4.70 -1.77
CA GLY A 99 -20.64 -4.99 -0.58
C GLY A 99 -19.99 -5.93 0.43
N ALA A 100 -18.86 -6.56 0.13
CA ALA A 100 -18.12 -7.35 1.10
C ALA A 100 -17.38 -6.43 2.09
N ALA A 101 -18.09 -5.98 3.13
CA ALA A 101 -17.45 -5.45 4.33
C ALA A 101 -16.41 -6.46 4.86
N PRO A 102 -15.24 -6.02 5.37
CA PRO A 102 -14.29 -6.91 6.00
C PRO A 102 -14.82 -7.27 7.40
N GLY A 103 -15.81 -8.17 7.43
CA GLY A 103 -16.46 -8.67 8.64
C GLY A 103 -16.12 -10.14 8.87
N ILE A 104 -15.22 -10.38 9.83
CA ILE A 104 -15.26 -11.51 10.77
C ILE A 104 -15.16 -12.90 10.10
N SER A 105 -13.94 -13.48 10.12
CA SER A 105 -13.76 -14.92 9.92
C SER A 105 -14.68 -15.72 10.87
N PRO A 106 -15.34 -16.78 10.38
CA PRO A 106 -16.34 -17.51 11.16
C PRO A 106 -15.68 -18.17 12.37
N ALA A 107 -16.34 -18.03 13.51
CA ALA A 107 -15.96 -18.64 14.76
C ALA A 107 -15.70 -20.15 14.61
N SER A 108 -14.65 -20.60 15.29
CA SER A 108 -14.25 -21.99 15.48
C SER A 108 -15.41 -22.96 15.78
N PRO A 109 -15.31 -24.24 15.38
CA PRO A 109 -16.41 -25.20 15.49
C PRO A 109 -16.73 -25.50 16.96
N ARG A 110 -18.00 -25.34 17.36
CA ARG A 110 -18.49 -25.81 18.66
C ARG A 110 -18.83 -27.31 18.57
N PRO A 111 -18.23 -28.19 19.38
CA PRO A 111 -18.61 -29.59 19.45
C PRO A 111 -19.51 -29.83 20.66
N VAL A 112 -20.80 -30.13 20.46
CA VAL A 112 -21.68 -30.77 21.45
C VAL A 112 -22.84 -31.36 20.63
N GLY A 113 -23.09 -32.67 20.50
CA GLY A 113 -23.01 -33.74 21.49
C GLY A 113 -24.41 -33.97 22.09
N GLY A 114 -25.14 -35.00 21.64
CA GLY A 114 -26.23 -35.61 22.42
C GLY A 114 -27.60 -35.75 21.75
N PHE A 115 -27.83 -36.92 21.13
CA PHE A 115 -29.14 -37.48 20.82
C PHE A 115 -29.68 -38.15 22.10
N GLY A 116 -30.88 -37.78 22.59
CA GLY A 116 -31.41 -38.44 23.80
C GLY A 116 -32.67 -37.84 24.42
N ARG A 117 -33.82 -38.44 24.07
CA ARG A 117 -34.91 -38.92 24.96
C ARG A 117 -35.27 -38.04 26.18
N ARG A 118 -36.49 -37.48 26.17
CA ARG A 118 -37.26 -37.30 27.42
C ARG A 118 -38.62 -37.96 27.35
N VAL A 119 -38.82 -38.81 28.34
CA VAL A 119 -40.01 -39.57 28.73
C VAL A 119 -40.92 -38.66 29.57
N VAL A 120 -42.23 -38.77 29.32
CA VAL A 120 -43.43 -38.66 30.19
C VAL A 120 -43.44 -37.67 31.38
N GLY A 121 -44.54 -36.93 31.51
CA GLY A 121 -45.00 -36.40 32.81
C GLY A 121 -46.23 -35.51 32.73
N GLN A 122 -47.39 -36.11 33.06
CA GLN A 122 -48.71 -35.56 33.43
C GLN A 122 -49.60 -34.90 32.36
#